data_AF-A0A953NZE2-F1
#
_entry.id   AF-A0A953NZE2-F1
#
_cell.length_a   1.000
_cell.length_b   1.000
_cell.length_c   1.000
_cell.angle_alpha   90.00
_cell.angle_beta   90.00
_cell.angle_gamma   90.00
#
_symmetry.space_group_name_H-M   'P 1'
#
loop_
_entity.id
_entity.type
_entity.pdbx_description
1 polymer ?
#
loop_
_entity_poly.entity_id
_entity_poly.type
_entity_poly.pdbx_seq_one_letter_code
_entity_poly.pdbx_strand_id
1 'polypeptide(L)'
;MPVRYSKLGGNTVKFPYLVGITTGPGCFGTGILISTRFVLTCGHVLNGNASAEVVSKRGQTSACVRKVDDSLDLALLELAEPISASKAQFTDSPLQPGVVLLAAGVQATPGEPDHLSVAEVELKYRNKNDADGKILDLQFEGGARPGYSGGPVVAEERGSLVCVGIIRCGGNWAASSNAIGLGSIRAFVAEYLPAASLQQPEPAKRTGRSGILLRRALIAAVSLCGVVIGASAGWKYLAPHSQTITSGTATVSPGNAANRRPSSIEEQRLPPPESSDGRFHPKSKPSLPTDASPGTLSETFSAQTPEEVFVSKYIVPGIDNAVRSQRRWAIVISADRDGFPNLVPAISAQISSSGATTVAVFRPSITSTDGFQQLFAGDPALNKRLGQYCDRIFVGKVTSALTKNAEYGILTLSLSLQAKLMSVRLGTVDAQFMISESGAGLTTEEAATNAEERLALKLKDRLATVIER
;
A
#
# COMPACT_ATOMS: atom_id res chain seq x y z
N MET A 1 -12.23 -30.24 14.47
CA MET A 1 -11.22 -30.61 13.45
C MET A 1 -10.70 -29.30 12.85
N PRO A 2 -9.37 -29.06 12.79
CA PRO A 2 -8.85 -27.86 12.14
C PRO A 2 -9.21 -27.88 10.64
N VAL A 3 -9.79 -26.79 10.14
CA VAL A 3 -10.09 -26.55 8.71
C VAL A 3 -8.79 -26.71 7.93
N ARG A 4 -8.74 -27.66 6.99
CA ARG A 4 -7.58 -27.89 6.12
C ARG A 4 -7.99 -27.59 4.69
N TYR A 5 -7.38 -26.56 4.13
CA TYR A 5 -7.60 -26.18 2.74
C TYR A 5 -6.93 -27.19 1.81
N SER A 6 -7.74 -27.95 1.09
CA SER A 6 -7.25 -29.09 0.29
C SER A 6 -6.67 -28.69 -1.06
N LYS A 7 -7.21 -27.63 -1.68
CA LYS A 7 -6.84 -27.19 -3.03
C LYS A 7 -7.19 -25.73 -3.28
N LEU A 8 -6.37 -25.09 -4.12
CA LEU A 8 -6.64 -23.75 -4.65
C LEU A 8 -7.49 -23.84 -5.93
N GLY A 9 -8.68 -23.24 -5.90
CA GLY A 9 -9.60 -23.06 -7.02
C GLY A 9 -9.51 -21.68 -7.69
N GLY A 10 -10.45 -21.36 -8.58
CA GLY A 10 -10.51 -20.08 -9.28
C GLY A 10 -9.56 -19.96 -10.48
N ASN A 11 -9.19 -18.72 -10.85
CA ASN A 11 -8.44 -18.39 -12.07
C ASN A 11 -6.93 -18.72 -12.01
N THR A 12 -6.60 -19.94 -11.59
CA THR A 12 -5.22 -20.45 -11.47
C THR A 12 -4.50 -20.62 -12.81
N VAL A 13 -5.23 -20.57 -13.94
CA VAL A 13 -4.64 -20.59 -15.29
C VAL A 13 -3.99 -19.25 -15.62
N LYS A 14 -4.64 -18.13 -15.26
CA LYS A 14 -4.11 -16.78 -15.45
C LYS A 14 -2.91 -16.50 -14.53
N PHE A 15 -2.92 -17.05 -13.32
CA PHE A 15 -1.87 -16.87 -12.31
C PHE A 15 -1.30 -18.20 -11.82
N PRO A 16 -0.52 -18.91 -12.64
CA PRO A 16 -0.02 -20.25 -12.32
C PRO A 16 0.98 -20.28 -11.15
N TYR A 17 1.57 -19.13 -10.81
CA TYR A 17 2.53 -18.98 -9.70
C TYR A 17 1.87 -18.64 -8.36
N LEU A 18 0.56 -18.41 -8.31
CA LEU A 18 -0.13 -18.06 -7.07
C LEU A 18 -0.34 -19.29 -6.19
N VAL A 19 -0.11 -19.11 -4.90
CA VAL A 19 -0.39 -20.10 -3.86
C VAL A 19 -1.10 -19.44 -2.68
N GLY A 20 -1.93 -20.19 -1.96
CA GLY A 20 -2.43 -19.79 -0.65
C GLY A 20 -1.42 -20.13 0.43
N ILE A 21 -1.27 -19.26 1.43
CA ILE A 21 -0.45 -19.51 2.62
C ILE A 21 -1.37 -19.63 3.81
N THR A 22 -1.20 -20.66 4.63
CA THR A 22 -1.96 -20.81 5.87
C THR A 22 -1.03 -21.15 7.03
N THR A 23 -1.28 -20.53 8.18
CA THR A 23 -0.49 -20.74 9.41
C THR A 23 -1.33 -21.25 10.57
N GLY A 24 -2.64 -21.36 10.37
CA GLY A 24 -3.58 -21.89 11.35
C GLY A 24 -5.02 -21.76 10.85
N PRO A 25 -6.00 -22.25 11.64
CA PRO A 25 -7.42 -22.13 11.30
C PRO A 25 -7.83 -20.67 11.11
N GLY A 26 -8.39 -20.34 9.95
CA GLY A 26 -8.87 -18.98 9.63
C GLY A 26 -7.79 -17.96 9.27
N CYS A 27 -6.51 -18.29 9.42
CA CYS A 27 -5.39 -17.42 9.05
C CYS A 27 -4.86 -17.82 7.68
N PHE A 28 -5.14 -17.00 6.66
CA PHE A 28 -4.62 -17.21 5.32
C PHE A 28 -4.12 -15.91 4.69
N GLY A 29 -3.18 -16.06 3.75
CA GLY A 29 -2.71 -15.01 2.87
C GLY A 29 -2.34 -15.58 1.51
N THR A 30 -1.67 -14.76 0.71
CA THR A 30 -1.22 -15.12 -0.63
C THR A 30 0.30 -15.26 -0.67
N GLY A 31 0.79 -16.18 -1.47
CA GLY A 31 2.21 -16.28 -1.81
C GLY A 31 2.41 -16.36 -3.32
N ILE A 32 3.63 -16.05 -3.75
CA ILE A 32 4.06 -16.08 -5.15
C ILE A 32 5.25 -17.03 -5.29
N LEU A 33 5.13 -18.00 -6.20
CA LEU A 33 6.25 -18.84 -6.60
C LEU A 33 7.28 -18.01 -7.39
N ILE A 34 8.46 -17.83 -6.80
CA ILE A 34 9.61 -17.17 -7.43
C ILE A 34 10.63 -18.19 -7.97
N SER A 35 10.52 -19.45 -7.52
CA SER A 35 11.16 -20.63 -8.11
C SER A 35 10.26 -21.86 -7.87
N THR A 36 10.71 -23.05 -8.26
CA THR A 36 9.99 -24.30 -7.95
C THR A 36 10.04 -24.66 -6.46
N ARG A 37 10.97 -24.06 -5.68
CA ARG A 37 11.17 -24.34 -4.25
C ARG A 37 10.89 -23.16 -3.33
N PHE A 38 10.84 -21.93 -3.86
CA PHE A 38 10.72 -20.73 -3.04
C PHE A 38 9.42 -19.99 -3.32
N VAL A 39 8.75 -19.62 -2.23
CA VAL A 39 7.57 -18.77 -2.23
C VAL A 39 7.87 -17.47 -1.49
N LEU A 40 7.50 -16.36 -2.11
CA LEU A 40 7.57 -15.03 -1.51
C LEU A 40 6.18 -14.63 -1.01
N THR A 41 6.11 -14.10 0.20
CA THR A 41 4.88 -13.60 0.83
C THR A 41 5.20 -12.43 1.77
N CYS A 42 4.21 -11.93 2.50
CA CYS A 42 4.43 -10.94 3.55
C CYS A 42 4.77 -11.57 4.90
N GLY A 43 5.57 -10.86 5.71
CA GLY A 43 5.96 -11.33 7.04
C GLY A 43 4.76 -11.51 7.96
N HIS A 44 3.83 -10.55 7.95
CA HIS A 44 2.64 -10.60 8.81
C HIS A 44 1.69 -11.77 8.48
N VAL A 45 1.71 -12.30 7.24
CA VAL A 45 0.93 -13.49 6.85
C VAL A 45 1.36 -14.72 7.66
N LEU A 46 2.62 -14.75 8.09
CA LEU A 46 3.17 -15.85 8.86
C LEU A 46 2.80 -15.78 10.35
N ASN A 47 2.42 -14.60 10.85
CA ASN A 47 2.09 -14.39 12.27
C ASN A 47 3.16 -14.97 13.23
N GLY A 48 4.45 -14.79 12.90
CA GLY A 48 5.58 -15.29 13.69
C GLY A 48 5.83 -16.81 13.64
N ASN A 49 5.06 -17.58 12.87
CA ASN A 49 5.27 -19.02 12.73
C ASN A 49 6.55 -19.32 11.94
N ALA A 50 7.32 -20.32 12.40
CA ALA A 50 8.54 -20.77 11.71
C ALA A 50 8.28 -21.67 10.49
N SER A 51 7.03 -22.09 10.30
CA SER A 51 6.56 -22.87 9.18
C SER A 51 5.16 -22.42 8.75
N ALA A 52 4.80 -22.75 7.53
CA ALA A 52 3.48 -22.51 6.97
C ALA A 52 3.07 -23.66 6.06
N GLU A 53 1.79 -23.74 5.78
CA GLU A 53 1.24 -24.64 4.78
C GLU A 53 0.97 -23.86 3.49
N VAL A 54 1.39 -24.43 2.37
CA VAL A 54 1.27 -23.82 1.04
C VAL A 54 0.24 -24.59 0.22
N VAL A 55 -0.86 -23.94 -0.12
CA VAL A 55 -1.98 -24.51 -0.86
C VAL A 55 -1.89 -24.11 -2.33
N SER A 56 -1.73 -25.10 -3.21
CA SER A 56 -1.63 -24.91 -4.65
C SER A 56 -2.77 -25.60 -5.39
N LYS A 57 -2.80 -25.45 -6.72
CA LYS A 57 -3.72 -26.23 -7.57
C LYS A 57 -3.47 -27.74 -7.53
N ARG A 58 -2.28 -28.18 -7.10
CA ARG A 58 -1.90 -29.60 -7.02
C ARG A 58 -2.18 -30.21 -5.64
N GLY A 59 -2.53 -29.40 -4.66
CA GLY A 59 -2.68 -29.80 -3.28
C GLY A 59 -1.83 -28.94 -2.35
N GLN A 60 -1.70 -29.42 -1.12
CA GLN A 60 -1.03 -28.77 -0.01
C GLN A 60 0.39 -29.33 0.17
N THR A 61 1.35 -28.47 0.51
CA THR A 61 2.71 -28.86 0.91
C THR A 61 3.19 -27.97 2.05
N SER A 62 4.02 -28.52 2.95
CA SER A 62 4.60 -27.74 4.03
C SER A 62 5.75 -26.87 3.53
N ALA A 63 5.99 -25.76 4.23
CA ALA A 63 7.09 -24.86 3.96
C ALA A 63 7.74 -24.35 5.25
N CYS A 64 9.06 -24.19 5.21
CA CYS A 64 9.84 -23.61 6.31
C CYS A 64 10.16 -22.15 5.99
N VAL A 65 10.07 -21.29 7.01
CA VAL A 65 10.48 -19.88 6.88
C VAL A 65 12.01 -19.82 6.82
N ARG A 66 12.54 -19.21 5.75
CA ARG A 66 13.98 -19.05 5.55
C ARG A 66 14.49 -17.67 5.92
N LYS A 67 13.69 -16.65 5.63
CA LYS A 67 14.06 -15.26 5.86
C LYS A 67 12.79 -14.45 6.11
N VAL A 68 12.85 -13.55 7.07
CA VAL A 68 11.84 -12.53 7.33
C VAL A 68 12.54 -11.18 7.41
N ASP A 69 11.98 -10.16 6.79
CA ASP A 69 12.38 -8.78 6.96
C ASP A 69 11.17 -7.99 7.45
N ASP A 70 11.12 -7.73 8.76
CA ASP A 70 10.03 -6.99 9.40
C ASP A 70 9.93 -5.54 8.95
N SER A 71 11.02 -4.97 8.42
CA SER A 71 11.03 -3.59 7.93
C SER A 71 10.33 -3.47 6.58
N LEU A 72 10.53 -4.47 5.72
CA LEU A 72 9.87 -4.57 4.41
C LEU A 72 8.54 -5.29 4.48
N ASP A 73 8.28 -6.04 5.56
CA ASP A 73 7.18 -6.99 5.71
C ASP A 73 7.20 -8.04 4.58
N LEU A 74 8.38 -8.62 4.35
CA LEU A 74 8.60 -9.73 3.42
C LEU A 74 9.00 -10.99 4.15
N ALA A 75 8.57 -12.13 3.63
CA ALA A 75 9.07 -13.42 4.05
C ALA A 75 9.31 -14.36 2.88
N LEU A 76 10.38 -15.14 2.98
CA LEU A 76 10.77 -16.18 2.04
C LEU A 76 10.50 -17.54 2.67
N LEU A 77 9.70 -18.35 1.99
CA LEU A 77 9.38 -19.72 2.38
C LEU A 77 10.11 -20.69 1.45
N GLU A 78 10.69 -21.75 2.00
CA GLU A 78 11.17 -22.90 1.24
C GLU A 78 10.18 -24.07 1.37
N LEU A 79 9.72 -24.55 0.22
CA LEU A 79 8.80 -25.67 0.12
C LEU A 79 9.52 -26.99 0.42
N ALA A 80 8.87 -27.85 1.21
CA ALA A 80 9.33 -29.22 1.43
C ALA A 80 9.34 -30.00 0.10
N GLU A 81 8.29 -29.84 -0.71
CA GLU A 81 8.19 -30.45 -2.03
C GLU A 81 8.13 -29.38 -3.14
N PRO A 82 8.93 -29.49 -4.21
CA PRO A 82 8.90 -28.53 -5.30
C PRO A 82 7.55 -28.50 -6.02
N ILE A 83 7.04 -27.30 -6.31
CA ILE A 83 5.84 -27.12 -7.13
C ILE A 83 6.26 -26.86 -8.58
N SER A 84 5.91 -27.78 -9.49
CA SER A 84 6.11 -27.59 -10.93
C SER A 84 5.03 -26.69 -11.52
N ALA A 85 5.23 -25.38 -11.41
CA ALA A 85 4.43 -24.35 -12.05
C ALA A 85 5.32 -23.26 -12.65
N SER A 86 4.77 -22.46 -13.56
CA SER A 86 5.46 -21.25 -14.03
C SER A 86 5.69 -20.32 -12.84
N LYS A 87 6.91 -19.79 -12.70
CA LYS A 87 7.24 -18.76 -11.71
C LYS A 87 6.72 -17.39 -12.15
N ALA A 88 6.54 -16.49 -11.19
CA ALA A 88 6.27 -15.09 -11.49
C ALA A 88 7.46 -14.46 -12.25
N GLN A 89 7.13 -13.62 -13.22
CA GLN A 89 8.12 -12.83 -13.95
C GLN A 89 7.98 -11.38 -13.51
N PHE A 90 9.04 -10.80 -12.97
CA PHE A 90 9.01 -9.42 -12.50
C PHE A 90 9.57 -8.45 -13.55
N THR A 91 9.02 -7.24 -13.55
CA THR A 91 9.47 -6.12 -14.40
C THR A 91 9.90 -4.94 -13.54
N ASP A 92 10.98 -4.27 -13.93
CA ASP A 92 11.39 -2.96 -13.41
C ASP A 92 11.06 -1.82 -14.39
N SER A 93 10.31 -2.13 -15.46
CA SER A 93 9.84 -1.14 -16.42
C SER A 93 9.08 -0.02 -15.70
N PRO A 94 9.36 1.26 -16.01
CA PRO A 94 8.59 2.37 -15.49
C PRO A 94 7.11 2.23 -15.87
N LEU A 95 6.23 2.28 -14.87
CA LEU A 95 4.79 2.30 -15.08
C LEU A 95 4.38 3.62 -15.72
N GLN A 96 3.65 3.53 -16.83
CA GLN A 96 3.07 4.72 -17.47
C GLN A 96 1.84 5.20 -16.70
N PRO A 97 1.59 6.51 -16.60
CA PRO A 97 0.33 7.02 -16.06
C PRO A 97 -0.87 6.41 -16.80
N GLY A 98 -1.90 6.02 -16.04
CA GLY A 98 -3.11 5.40 -16.60
C GLY A 98 -3.01 3.90 -16.91
N VAL A 99 -1.87 3.26 -16.63
CA VAL A 99 -1.78 1.79 -16.69
C VAL A 99 -2.76 1.19 -15.68
N VAL A 100 -3.59 0.26 -16.19
CA VAL A 100 -4.46 -0.58 -15.38
C VAL A 100 -3.60 -1.66 -14.74
N LEU A 101 -3.66 -1.75 -13.42
CA LEU A 101 -2.97 -2.78 -12.66
C LEU A 101 -3.99 -3.77 -12.11
N LEU A 102 -3.59 -5.03 -11.99
CA LEU A 102 -4.39 -6.06 -11.35
C LEU A 102 -3.68 -6.52 -10.09
N ALA A 103 -4.37 -6.45 -8.97
CA ALA A 103 -3.99 -7.20 -7.78
C ALA A 103 -4.63 -8.58 -7.85
N ALA A 104 -3.84 -9.62 -7.65
CA ALA A 104 -4.36 -10.97 -7.51
C ALA A 104 -4.05 -11.51 -6.11
N GLY A 105 -4.98 -12.29 -5.58
CA GLY A 105 -4.88 -12.82 -4.24
C GLY A 105 -5.71 -14.07 -4.06
N VAL A 106 -5.60 -14.66 -2.89
CA VAL A 106 -6.36 -15.81 -2.46
C VAL A 106 -7.41 -15.36 -1.46
N GLN A 107 -8.64 -15.82 -1.65
CA GLN A 107 -9.77 -15.56 -0.74
C GLN A 107 -10.48 -16.88 -0.39
N ALA A 108 -11.17 -16.90 0.75
CA ALA A 108 -12.10 -17.97 1.06
C ALA A 108 -13.22 -17.99 0.00
N THR A 109 -13.57 -19.17 -0.50
CA THR A 109 -14.68 -19.33 -1.44
C THR A 109 -16.01 -19.22 -0.68
N PRO A 110 -16.90 -18.29 -1.04
CA PRO A 110 -18.20 -18.16 -0.37
C PRO A 110 -18.98 -19.48 -0.40
N GLY A 111 -19.42 -19.95 0.77
CA GLY A 111 -20.13 -21.23 0.92
C GLY A 111 -19.25 -22.48 0.98
N GLU A 112 -17.93 -22.35 0.79
CA GLU A 112 -16.98 -23.47 0.81
C GLU A 112 -15.82 -23.14 1.77
N PRO A 113 -15.99 -23.33 3.09
CA PRO A 113 -15.02 -22.87 4.11
C PRO A 113 -13.66 -23.56 4.01
N ASP A 114 -13.60 -24.74 3.39
CA ASP A 114 -12.37 -25.50 3.17
C ASP A 114 -11.70 -25.20 1.81
N HIS A 115 -12.24 -24.29 1.01
CA HIS A 115 -11.73 -23.97 -0.31
C HIS A 115 -11.23 -22.52 -0.40
N LEU A 116 -10.04 -22.39 -0.98
CA LEU A 116 -9.46 -21.12 -1.35
C LEU A 116 -9.63 -20.90 -2.84
N SER A 117 -9.93 -19.68 -3.27
CA SER A 117 -10.03 -19.30 -4.68
C SER A 117 -9.13 -18.12 -5.01
N VAL A 118 -8.51 -18.17 -6.19
CA VAL A 118 -7.80 -17.02 -6.76
C VAL A 118 -8.83 -16.00 -7.24
N ALA A 119 -8.70 -14.77 -6.75
CA ALA A 119 -9.49 -13.62 -7.16
C ALA A 119 -8.58 -12.47 -7.59
N GLU A 120 -9.14 -11.54 -8.37
CA GLU A 120 -8.45 -10.35 -8.85
C GLU A 120 -9.27 -9.09 -8.64
N VAL A 121 -8.58 -7.96 -8.48
CA VAL A 121 -9.19 -6.63 -8.39
C VAL A 121 -8.36 -5.64 -9.20
N GLU A 122 -9.05 -4.78 -9.92
CA GLU A 122 -8.41 -3.67 -10.63
C GLU A 122 -7.93 -2.62 -9.63
N LEU A 123 -6.70 -2.17 -9.81
CA LEU A 123 -6.07 -1.14 -9.01
C LEU A 123 -5.77 0.08 -9.88
N LYS A 124 -6.12 1.27 -9.37
CA LYS A 124 -5.71 2.53 -10.01
C LYS A 124 -4.39 2.98 -9.43
N TYR A 125 -3.39 3.12 -10.29
CA TYR A 125 -2.08 3.62 -9.89
C TYR A 125 -2.18 5.07 -9.41
N ARG A 126 -1.80 5.33 -8.15
CA ARG A 126 -1.91 6.66 -7.53
C ARG A 126 -0.58 7.40 -7.57
N ASN A 127 0.47 6.79 -7.02
CA ASN A 127 1.78 7.42 -6.96
C ASN A 127 2.91 6.38 -6.80
N LYS A 128 4.11 6.82 -7.18
CA LYS A 128 5.38 6.18 -6.87
C LYS A 128 6.01 6.90 -5.69
N ASN A 129 6.53 6.14 -4.72
CA ASN A 129 7.58 6.68 -3.88
C ASN A 129 8.93 6.31 -4.51
N ASP A 130 9.58 7.28 -5.15
CA ASP A 130 11.00 7.20 -5.40
C ASP A 130 11.65 8.59 -5.39
N ALA A 131 12.94 8.62 -5.05
CA ALA A 131 13.81 9.77 -5.22
C ALA A 131 14.61 9.73 -6.54
N ASP A 132 14.58 8.61 -7.32
CA ASP A 132 15.55 8.27 -8.39
C ASP A 132 15.00 7.44 -9.58
N GLY A 133 13.70 7.44 -9.86
CA GLY A 133 13.11 6.65 -10.94
C GLY A 133 12.95 5.13 -10.67
N LYS A 134 13.23 4.61 -9.47
CA LYS A 134 13.08 3.17 -9.11
C LYS A 134 11.80 2.89 -8.31
N ILE A 135 11.03 1.87 -8.68
CA ILE A 135 9.84 1.46 -7.91
C ILE A 135 10.28 0.83 -6.57
N LEU A 136 10.22 1.59 -5.48
CA LEU A 136 10.46 1.08 -4.11
C LEU A 136 9.18 0.61 -3.46
N ASP A 137 8.18 1.49 -3.41
CA ASP A 137 6.82 1.20 -2.97
C ASP A 137 5.83 1.78 -4.00
N LEU A 138 4.77 1.02 -4.28
CA LEU A 138 3.67 1.42 -5.14
C LEU A 138 2.44 1.69 -4.28
N GLN A 139 1.79 2.84 -4.48
CA GLN A 139 0.50 3.12 -3.87
C GLN A 139 -0.61 3.11 -4.92
N PHE A 140 -1.71 2.44 -4.61
CA PHE A 140 -2.86 2.34 -5.49
C PHE A 140 -4.14 2.78 -4.79
N GLU A 141 -5.09 3.32 -5.55
CA GLU A 141 -6.46 3.52 -5.10
C GLU A 141 -7.24 2.20 -5.21
N GLY A 142 -8.06 1.93 -4.20
CA GLY A 142 -8.73 0.64 -4.03
C GLY A 142 -8.01 -0.25 -3.04
N GLY A 143 -8.78 -0.84 -2.14
CA GLY A 143 -8.29 -1.75 -1.11
C GLY A 143 -8.16 -3.16 -1.65
N ALA A 144 -6.96 -3.74 -1.60
CA ALA A 144 -6.79 -5.18 -1.74
C ALA A 144 -7.61 -5.87 -0.64
N ARG A 145 -8.33 -6.93 -1.00
CA ARG A 145 -9.21 -7.63 -0.06
C ARG A 145 -8.39 -8.40 0.98
N PRO A 146 -8.96 -8.72 2.15
CA PRO A 146 -8.36 -9.68 3.07
C PRO A 146 -7.93 -10.96 2.32
N GLY A 147 -6.72 -11.44 2.62
CA GLY A 147 -6.10 -12.58 1.94
C GLY A 147 -5.16 -12.21 0.79
N TYR A 148 -5.21 -10.98 0.26
CA TYR A 148 -4.34 -10.56 -0.85
C TYR A 148 -2.92 -10.20 -0.43
N SER A 149 -2.65 -10.05 0.87
CA SER A 149 -1.29 -9.83 1.38
C SER A 149 -0.33 -10.92 0.90
N GLY A 150 0.82 -10.50 0.36
CA GLY A 150 1.80 -11.38 -0.29
C GLY A 150 1.45 -11.74 -1.75
N GLY A 151 0.31 -11.27 -2.27
CA GLY A 151 -0.13 -11.45 -3.64
C GLY A 151 0.52 -10.48 -4.63
N PRO A 152 0.55 -10.81 -5.93
CA PRO A 152 1.20 -10.00 -6.94
C PRO A 152 0.33 -8.80 -7.30
N VAL A 153 0.98 -7.68 -7.59
CA VAL A 153 0.43 -6.65 -8.46
C VAL A 153 1.03 -6.86 -9.84
N VAL A 154 0.17 -6.97 -10.86
CA VAL A 154 0.61 -7.22 -12.24
C VAL A 154 0.16 -6.12 -13.19
N ALA A 155 0.95 -5.91 -14.23
CA ALA A 155 0.59 -5.13 -15.40
C ALA A 155 0.54 -6.05 -16.63
N GLU A 156 -0.29 -5.71 -17.61
CA GLU A 156 -0.26 -6.37 -18.91
C GLU A 156 0.77 -5.71 -19.81
N GLU A 157 1.81 -6.46 -20.20
CA GLU A 157 2.82 -6.03 -21.16
C GLU A 157 2.81 -6.99 -22.36
N ARG A 158 2.41 -6.48 -23.53
CA ARG A 158 2.42 -7.22 -24.81
C ARG A 158 1.67 -8.56 -24.74
N GLY A 159 0.52 -8.58 -24.05
CA GLY A 159 -0.31 -9.78 -23.87
C GLY A 159 0.22 -10.77 -22.83
N SER A 160 1.19 -10.37 -22.00
CA SER A 160 1.71 -11.16 -20.88
C SER A 160 1.57 -10.39 -19.57
N LEU A 161 1.19 -11.07 -18.50
CA LEU A 161 1.14 -10.48 -17.16
C LEU A 161 2.52 -10.50 -16.53
N VAL A 162 3.02 -9.32 -16.15
CA VAL A 162 4.30 -9.15 -15.47
C VAL A 162 4.07 -8.57 -14.07
N CYS A 163 4.78 -9.11 -13.10
CA CYS A 163 4.69 -8.68 -11.70
C CYS A 163 5.48 -7.40 -11.49
N VAL A 164 4.81 -6.37 -10.96
CA VAL A 164 5.41 -5.06 -10.67
C VAL A 164 5.72 -4.89 -9.18
N GLY A 165 5.12 -5.74 -8.33
CA GLY A 165 5.35 -5.74 -6.89
C GLY A 165 4.49 -6.74 -6.13
N ILE A 166 4.61 -6.74 -4.80
CA ILE A 166 3.87 -7.61 -3.89
C ILE A 166 3.04 -6.80 -2.94
N ILE A 167 1.74 -7.08 -2.84
CA ILE A 167 0.80 -6.40 -1.96
C ILE A 167 1.23 -6.60 -0.51
N ARG A 168 1.65 -5.52 0.14
CA ARG A 168 2.06 -5.51 1.54
C ARG A 168 0.88 -5.27 2.46
N CYS A 169 0.14 -4.21 2.18
CA CYS A 169 -0.99 -3.84 3.00
C CYS A 169 -2.13 -3.31 2.13
N GLY A 170 -3.32 -3.76 2.46
CA GLY A 170 -4.61 -3.37 1.91
C GLY A 170 -5.67 -4.07 2.75
N GLY A 171 -6.87 -3.52 2.80
CA GLY A 171 -8.00 -4.15 3.44
C GLY A 171 -9.25 -3.87 2.62
N ASN A 172 -10.30 -4.68 2.84
CA ASN A 172 -11.65 -4.24 2.50
C ASN A 172 -11.78 -2.83 3.09
N TRP A 173 -12.05 -1.82 2.28
CA TRP A 173 -12.21 -0.41 2.69
C TRP A 173 -10.95 0.43 2.90
N ALA A 174 -9.73 -0.09 2.69
CA ALA A 174 -8.56 0.79 2.66
C ALA A 174 -8.66 1.72 1.44
N ALA A 175 -8.65 3.04 1.67
CA ALA A 175 -8.66 4.03 0.59
C ALA A 175 -7.44 3.88 -0.35
N SER A 176 -6.37 3.28 0.14
CA SER A 176 -5.21 2.91 -0.66
C SER A 176 -4.58 1.60 -0.20
N SER A 177 -4.00 0.87 -1.15
CA SER A 177 -3.13 -0.28 -0.89
C SER A 177 -1.68 0.05 -1.25
N ASN A 178 -0.73 -0.64 -0.61
CA ASN A 178 0.69 -0.53 -0.93
C ASN A 178 1.24 -1.87 -1.40
N ALA A 179 2.15 -1.82 -2.38
CA ALA A 179 2.95 -2.98 -2.78
C ALA A 179 4.45 -2.68 -2.75
N ILE A 180 5.22 -3.68 -2.38
CA ILE A 180 6.68 -3.66 -2.35
C ILE A 180 7.19 -3.87 -3.78
N GLY A 181 8.00 -2.94 -4.26
CA GLY A 181 8.57 -2.96 -5.59
C GLY A 181 9.68 -3.98 -5.79
N LEU A 182 10.02 -4.24 -7.06
CA LEU A 182 11.04 -5.22 -7.45
C LEU A 182 12.43 -4.91 -6.89
N GLY A 183 12.79 -3.64 -6.70
CA GLY A 183 14.10 -3.26 -6.14
C GLY A 183 14.33 -3.88 -4.75
N SER A 184 13.37 -3.67 -3.85
CA SER A 184 13.38 -4.23 -2.49
C SER A 184 13.30 -5.75 -2.50
N ILE A 185 12.48 -6.33 -3.38
CA ILE A 185 12.35 -7.79 -3.53
C ILE A 185 13.68 -8.43 -3.97
N ARG A 186 14.37 -7.86 -4.96
CA ARG A 186 15.67 -8.37 -5.42
C ARG A 186 16.71 -8.35 -4.31
N ALA A 187 16.81 -7.24 -3.58
CA ALA A 187 17.72 -7.12 -2.46
C ALA A 187 17.41 -8.17 -1.37
N PHE A 188 16.12 -8.39 -1.08
CA PHE A 188 15.67 -9.35 -0.08
C PHE A 188 16.06 -10.80 -0.42
N VAL A 189 15.90 -11.22 -1.69
CA VAL A 189 16.13 -12.63 -2.10
C VAL A 189 17.53 -12.92 -2.67
N ALA A 190 18.42 -11.93 -2.77
CA ALA A 190 19.71 -12.05 -3.47
C ALA A 190 20.61 -13.20 -2.96
N GLU A 191 20.48 -13.57 -1.68
CA GLU A 191 21.24 -14.67 -1.05
C GLU A 191 20.75 -16.06 -1.48
N TYR A 192 19.50 -16.18 -1.95
CA TYR A 192 18.85 -17.47 -2.25
C TYR A 192 18.66 -17.70 -3.75
N LEU A 193 18.64 -16.62 -4.53
CA LEU A 193 18.33 -16.66 -5.94
C LEU A 193 19.27 -15.75 -6.73
N PRO A 194 19.85 -16.22 -7.85
CA PRO A 194 20.60 -15.35 -8.76
C PRO A 194 19.72 -14.17 -9.21
N ALA A 195 20.25 -12.95 -9.26
CA ALA A 195 19.47 -11.77 -9.65
C ALA A 195 18.71 -11.95 -10.99
N ALA A 196 19.31 -12.66 -11.94
CA ALA A 196 18.72 -12.97 -13.24
C ALA A 196 17.49 -13.90 -13.17
N SER A 197 17.26 -14.60 -12.06
CA SER A 197 16.13 -15.54 -11.95
C SER A 197 14.78 -14.86 -11.75
N LEU A 198 14.75 -13.60 -11.32
CA LEU A 198 13.51 -12.84 -11.10
C LEU A 198 13.07 -12.01 -12.30
N GLN A 199 14.00 -11.62 -13.18
CA GLN A 199 13.71 -10.78 -14.33
C GLN A 199 13.01 -11.57 -15.44
N GLN A 200 12.14 -10.90 -16.18
CA GLN A 200 11.82 -11.38 -17.52
C GLN A 200 13.10 -11.56 -18.33
N PRO A 201 13.21 -12.63 -19.13
CA PRO A 201 14.24 -12.69 -20.15
C PRO A 201 14.12 -11.41 -20.98
N GLU A 202 15.20 -10.63 -21.08
CA GLU A 202 15.30 -9.50 -22.00
C GLU A 202 14.67 -9.94 -23.32
N PRO A 203 13.59 -9.27 -23.80
CA PRO A 203 12.87 -9.72 -24.97
C PRO A 203 13.90 -9.83 -26.07
N ALA A 204 14.21 -11.06 -26.50
CA ALA A 204 15.37 -11.38 -27.32
C ALA A 204 15.52 -10.26 -28.34
N LYS A 205 16.57 -9.42 -28.18
CA LYS A 205 16.75 -8.23 -29.02
C LYS A 205 16.52 -8.73 -30.42
N ARG A 206 15.43 -8.29 -31.06
CA ARG A 206 15.08 -8.72 -32.42
C ARG A 206 16.18 -8.16 -33.30
N THR A 207 17.31 -8.86 -33.38
CA THR A 207 18.44 -8.63 -34.27
C THR A 207 17.92 -8.98 -35.65
N GLY A 208 17.19 -8.04 -36.25
CA GLY A 208 16.48 -8.35 -37.48
C GLY A 208 15.51 -7.26 -37.90
N ARG A 209 16.06 -6.14 -38.37
CA ARG A 209 15.37 -5.29 -39.37
C ARG A 209 14.86 -6.14 -40.56
N SER A 210 15.42 -7.33 -40.80
CA SER A 210 14.98 -8.28 -41.84
C SER A 210 13.59 -8.88 -41.59
N GLY A 211 13.17 -9.09 -40.33
CA GLY A 211 11.88 -9.74 -40.04
C GLY A 211 10.66 -8.85 -40.31
N ILE A 212 10.82 -7.53 -40.17
CA ILE A 212 9.75 -6.56 -40.46
C ILE A 212 9.58 -6.39 -41.97
N LEU A 213 10.67 -6.38 -42.73
CA LEU A 213 10.61 -6.35 -44.20
C LEU A 213 10.01 -7.64 -44.77
N LEU A 214 10.37 -8.80 -44.23
CA LEU A 214 9.80 -10.09 -44.66
C LEU A 214 8.30 -10.17 -44.35
N ARG A 215 7.84 -9.73 -43.17
CA ARG A 215 6.41 -9.70 -42.83
C ARG A 215 5.63 -8.70 -43.70
N ARG A 216 6.20 -7.53 -44.01
CA ARG A 216 5.56 -6.57 -44.92
C ARG A 216 5.49 -7.09 -46.36
N ALA A 217 6.53 -7.77 -46.85
CA ALA A 217 6.52 -8.41 -48.16
C ALA A 217 5.48 -9.53 -48.24
N LEU A 218 5.33 -10.33 -47.17
CA LEU A 218 4.38 -11.44 -47.13
C LEU A 218 2.92 -10.94 -47.04
N ILE A 219 2.66 -9.88 -46.27
CA ILE A 219 1.34 -9.23 -46.23
C ILE A 219 1.00 -8.61 -47.59
N ALA A 220 1.95 -7.92 -48.23
CA ALA A 220 1.74 -7.35 -49.57
C ALA A 220 1.46 -8.44 -50.62
N ALA A 221 2.17 -9.58 -50.57
CA ALA A 221 1.95 -10.72 -51.46
C ALA A 221 0.56 -11.35 -51.27
N VAL A 222 0.11 -11.53 -50.02
CA VAL A 222 -1.22 -12.07 -49.72
C VAL A 222 -2.33 -11.10 -50.15
N SER A 223 -2.15 -9.80 -49.95
CA SER A 223 -3.10 -8.78 -50.44
C SER A 223 -3.18 -8.76 -51.96
N LEU A 224 -2.06 -8.94 -52.68
CA LEU A 224 -2.09 -9.04 -54.15
C LEU A 224 -2.85 -10.28 -54.63
N CYS A 225 -2.62 -11.44 -54.00
CA CYS A 225 -3.36 -12.66 -54.33
C CYS A 225 -4.86 -12.56 -54.03
N GLY A 226 -5.24 -11.90 -52.93
CA GLY A 226 -6.64 -11.68 -52.56
C GLY A 226 -7.41 -10.81 -53.57
N VAL A 227 -6.77 -9.80 -54.15
CA VAL A 227 -7.40 -8.93 -55.17
C VAL A 227 -7.61 -9.67 -56.49
N VAL A 228 -6.69 -10.55 -56.89
CA VAL A 228 -6.82 -11.35 -58.12
C VAL A 228 -7.93 -12.39 -58.00
N ILE A 229 -8.09 -13.02 -56.83
CA ILE A 229 -9.16 -13.99 -56.58
C ILE A 229 -10.53 -13.28 -56.40
N GLY A 230 -10.57 -12.11 -55.74
CA GLY A 230 -11.80 -11.35 -55.55
C GLY A 230 -12.39 -10.76 -56.84
N ALA A 231 -11.55 -10.35 -57.79
CA ALA A 231 -12.01 -9.76 -59.06
C ALA A 231 -12.70 -10.79 -59.99
N SER A 232 -12.36 -12.08 -59.89
CA SER A 232 -12.99 -13.14 -60.70
C SER A 232 -14.35 -13.61 -60.13
N ALA A 233 -14.58 -13.46 -58.82
CA ALA A 233 -15.84 -13.81 -58.18
C ALA A 233 -16.88 -12.66 -58.21
N GLY A 234 -16.43 -11.41 -58.29
CA GLY A 234 -17.29 -10.21 -58.18
C GLY A 234 -18.20 -9.89 -59.37
N TRP A 235 -17.99 -10.51 -60.54
CA TRP A 235 -18.80 -10.22 -61.74
C TRP A 235 -20.13 -11.00 -61.85
N LYS A 236 -20.40 -11.96 -60.95
CA LYS A 236 -21.64 -12.74 -61.00
C LYS A 236 -22.78 -12.25 -60.09
N TYR A 237 -22.58 -11.19 -59.29
CA TYR A 237 -23.50 -10.88 -58.18
C TYR A 237 -24.01 -9.43 -58.10
N LEU A 238 -24.12 -8.72 -59.23
CA LEU A 238 -24.74 -7.38 -59.26
C LEU A 238 -26.00 -7.38 -60.13
N ALA A 239 -27.13 -7.77 -59.53
CA ALA A 239 -28.47 -7.32 -59.94
C ALA A 239 -29.11 -6.60 -58.75
N PRO A 240 -29.73 -5.42 -58.95
CA PRO A 240 -30.08 -4.53 -57.85
C PRO A 240 -31.42 -4.89 -57.18
N HIS A 241 -31.45 -4.85 -55.85
CA HIS A 241 -32.68 -4.79 -55.06
C HIS A 241 -32.72 -3.47 -54.29
N SER A 242 -33.69 -2.64 -54.62
CA SER A 242 -33.94 -1.35 -53.99
C SER A 242 -34.75 -1.54 -52.72
N GLN A 243 -34.30 -0.99 -51.59
CA GLN A 243 -35.18 -0.73 -50.45
C GLN A 243 -34.97 0.67 -49.87
N THR A 244 -36.11 1.29 -49.63
CA THR A 244 -36.38 2.65 -49.18
C THR A 244 -36.18 2.75 -47.67
N ILE A 245 -35.45 3.77 -47.20
CA ILE A 245 -35.34 4.11 -45.77
C ILE A 245 -35.90 5.52 -45.54
N THR A 246 -36.88 5.60 -44.65
CA THR A 246 -37.47 6.82 -44.08
C THR A 246 -36.63 7.34 -42.91
N SER A 247 -36.40 8.65 -42.86
CA SER A 247 -35.62 9.34 -41.82
C SER A 247 -36.54 10.09 -40.87
N GLY A 248 -36.31 9.95 -39.55
CA GLY A 248 -36.89 10.79 -38.52
C GLY A 248 -35.78 11.40 -37.66
N THR A 249 -35.66 12.73 -37.70
CA THR A 249 -34.70 13.55 -36.94
C THR A 249 -35.40 14.14 -35.71
N ALA A 250 -34.70 14.15 -34.57
CA ALA A 250 -35.07 14.92 -33.38
C ALA A 250 -33.90 15.82 -32.97
N THR A 251 -34.23 17.10 -32.78
CA THR A 251 -33.35 18.23 -32.50
C THR A 251 -33.49 18.62 -31.03
N VAL A 252 -32.39 18.90 -30.31
CA VAL A 252 -32.43 19.52 -28.97
C VAL A 252 -31.46 20.70 -28.91
N SER A 253 -31.97 21.81 -28.37
CA SER A 253 -31.38 23.15 -28.23
C SER A 253 -30.51 23.31 -26.97
N PRO A 254 -29.54 24.24 -26.95
CA PRO A 254 -28.93 24.74 -25.71
C PRO A 254 -29.43 26.15 -25.34
N GLY A 255 -29.76 26.34 -24.07
CA GLY A 255 -30.18 27.63 -23.49
C GLY A 255 -29.08 28.25 -22.62
N ASN A 256 -28.89 29.56 -22.82
CA ASN A 256 -27.97 30.47 -22.10
C ASN A 256 -28.52 30.99 -20.77
N ALA A 257 -27.62 31.31 -19.84
CA ALA A 257 -27.62 32.45 -18.89
C ALA A 257 -26.50 32.24 -17.84
N ALA A 258 -25.94 33.19 -17.08
CA ALA A 258 -25.64 34.62 -17.18
C ALA A 258 -24.88 34.97 -15.86
N ASN A 259 -23.81 35.76 -15.95
CA ASN A 259 -23.23 36.69 -14.95
C ASN A 259 -23.50 36.53 -13.43
N ARG A 260 -22.41 36.52 -12.64
CA ARG A 260 -22.17 37.48 -11.53
C ARG A 260 -20.75 37.37 -10.94
N ARG A 261 -19.99 38.47 -11.00
CA ARG A 261 -18.88 38.86 -10.07
C ARG A 261 -19.49 39.52 -8.82
N PRO A 262 -18.81 39.53 -7.66
CA PRO A 262 -18.02 40.71 -7.26
C PRO A 262 -16.74 40.32 -6.47
N SER A 263 -15.60 41.00 -6.68
CA SER A 263 -15.08 42.20 -5.96
C SER A 263 -13.96 41.83 -4.98
N SER A 264 -12.79 42.38 -5.30
CA SER A 264 -11.56 42.50 -4.54
C SER A 264 -11.75 43.19 -3.18
N ILE A 265 -11.10 42.65 -2.14
CA ILE A 265 -10.72 43.42 -0.96
C ILE A 265 -9.20 43.39 -0.86
N GLU A 266 -8.70 44.60 -0.79
CA GLU A 266 -7.34 45.10 -0.71
C GLU A 266 -7.06 45.37 0.76
N GLU A 267 -6.03 44.75 1.36
CA GLU A 267 -5.56 45.16 2.68
C GLU A 267 -4.04 45.03 2.82
N GLN A 268 -3.41 46.18 2.57
CA GLN A 268 -2.34 46.82 3.31
C GLN A 268 -1.18 45.97 3.88
N ARG A 269 -0.02 46.16 3.23
CA ARG A 269 1.31 45.98 3.82
C ARG A 269 1.62 47.14 4.78
N LEU A 270 2.20 46.81 5.94
CA LEU A 270 3.04 47.72 6.73
C LEU A 270 4.42 47.07 7.02
N PRO A 271 5.52 47.85 7.03
CA PRO A 271 6.90 47.38 7.21
C PRO A 271 7.32 47.34 8.72
N PRO A 272 8.54 46.83 9.05
CA PRO A 272 8.87 46.22 10.33
C PRO A 272 9.45 47.20 11.37
N PRO A 273 9.56 46.83 12.65
CA PRO A 273 10.45 47.50 13.58
C PRO A 273 11.84 46.86 13.57
N GLU A 274 12.83 47.71 13.33
CA GLU A 274 14.24 47.52 13.66
C GLU A 274 14.45 47.44 15.18
N SER A 275 15.31 46.53 15.62
CA SER A 275 16.01 46.60 16.91
C SER A 275 17.38 45.95 16.72
N SER A 276 18.42 46.74 16.47
CA SER A 276 19.36 47.27 17.48
C SER A 276 20.41 46.25 17.96
N ASP A 277 21.61 46.41 17.41
CA ASP A 277 22.92 46.47 18.07
C ASP A 277 23.29 45.55 19.25
N GLY A 278 24.42 44.86 19.09
CA GLY A 278 25.13 44.21 20.21
C GLY A 278 26.46 43.52 19.88
N ARG A 279 27.52 44.30 19.61
CA ARG A 279 28.96 44.16 20.01
C ARG A 279 29.63 42.76 20.04
N PHE A 280 30.71 42.54 19.26
CA PHE A 280 32.15 42.66 19.65
C PHE A 280 32.54 41.81 20.89
N HIS A 281 33.31 40.70 20.84
CA HIS A 281 34.76 40.48 20.57
C HIS A 281 35.09 38.99 20.93
N PRO A 282 36.33 38.45 20.83
CA PRO A 282 37.40 38.63 19.86
C PRO A 282 37.95 37.28 19.29
N LYS A 283 38.80 37.42 18.26
CA LYS A 283 39.65 36.39 17.66
C LYS A 283 40.69 35.85 18.66
N SER A 284 40.86 34.53 18.70
CA SER A 284 42.09 33.87 19.15
C SER A 284 42.76 33.14 17.99
N LYS A 285 44.06 33.40 17.85
CA LYS A 285 44.99 32.89 16.84
C LYS A 285 45.30 31.39 17.03
N PRO A 286 45.84 30.73 15.99
CA PRO A 286 46.08 29.28 15.95
C PRO A 286 47.44 28.91 16.58
N SER A 287 47.48 27.77 17.27
CA SER A 287 48.71 27.08 17.65
C SER A 287 48.70 25.66 17.05
N LEU A 288 49.52 25.45 16.03
CA LEU A 288 50.24 24.18 15.80
C LEU A 288 51.29 24.05 16.92
N PRO A 289 51.72 22.84 17.36
CA PRO A 289 52.35 21.90 16.43
C PRO A 289 52.30 20.38 16.81
N THR A 290 52.74 19.56 15.85
CA THR A 290 53.50 18.29 15.97
C THR A 290 53.03 17.20 16.95
N ASP A 291 52.54 16.07 16.43
CA ASP A 291 53.27 14.79 16.38
C ASP A 291 52.37 13.65 15.87
N ALA A 292 52.79 13.00 14.79
CA ALA A 292 52.09 11.89 14.18
C ALA A 292 52.52 10.57 14.84
N SER A 293 51.75 10.11 15.83
CA SER A 293 51.74 8.70 16.24
C SER A 293 50.62 7.96 15.50
N PRO A 294 50.84 6.71 15.04
CA PRO A 294 49.81 5.90 14.39
C PRO A 294 48.81 5.42 15.46
N GLY A 295 47.87 6.29 15.79
CA GLY A 295 46.77 6.02 16.70
C GLY A 295 45.82 5.01 16.08
N THR A 296 45.72 3.85 16.71
CA THR A 296 44.67 2.86 16.48
C THR A 296 43.32 3.57 16.64
N LEU A 297 42.62 3.80 15.53
CA LEU A 297 41.27 4.37 15.49
C LEU A 297 40.31 3.37 16.15
N SER A 298 40.23 3.42 17.48
CA SER A 298 39.11 2.84 18.20
C SER A 298 37.90 3.69 17.86
N GLU A 299 37.10 3.24 16.89
CA GLU A 299 35.77 3.76 16.64
C GLU A 299 34.96 3.59 17.93
N THR A 300 34.91 4.65 18.74
CA THR A 300 33.96 4.75 19.84
C THR A 300 32.57 4.79 19.24
N PHE A 301 31.92 3.63 19.15
CA PHE A 301 30.50 3.52 18.91
C PHE A 301 29.78 4.29 20.01
N SER A 302 29.34 5.50 19.69
CA SER A 302 28.50 6.28 20.59
C SER A 302 27.23 5.48 20.81
N ALA A 303 26.91 5.19 22.07
CA ALA A 303 25.70 4.46 22.43
C ALA A 303 24.48 5.22 21.85
N GLN A 304 23.67 4.51 21.07
CA GLN A 304 22.46 5.10 20.48
C GLN A 304 21.51 5.53 21.60
N THR A 305 20.98 6.74 21.44
CA THR A 305 19.95 7.25 22.36
C THR A 305 18.65 6.45 22.20
N PRO A 306 17.79 6.34 23.24
CA PRO A 306 16.50 5.66 23.12
C PRO A 306 15.64 6.17 21.95
N GLU A 307 15.71 7.47 21.65
CA GLU A 307 15.00 8.11 20.55
C GLU A 307 15.54 7.66 19.18
N GLU A 308 16.85 7.44 19.06
CA GLU A 308 17.47 6.90 17.83
C GLU A 308 17.09 5.44 17.60
N VAL A 309 17.04 4.65 18.67
CA VAL A 309 16.54 3.27 18.63
C VAL A 309 15.06 3.27 18.22
N PHE A 310 14.25 4.17 18.75
CA PHE A 310 12.85 4.33 18.35
C PHE A 310 12.74 4.67 16.86
N VAL A 311 13.46 5.69 16.41
CA VAL A 311 13.40 6.17 15.01
C VAL A 311 13.82 5.06 14.05
N SER A 312 14.95 4.40 14.30
CA SER A 312 15.44 3.34 13.43
C SER A 312 14.48 2.14 13.33
N LYS A 313 13.79 1.83 14.43
CA LYS A 313 12.85 0.70 14.52
C LYS A 313 11.48 1.01 13.92
N TYR A 314 10.93 2.19 14.19
CA TYR A 314 9.52 2.49 13.94
C TYR A 314 9.24 3.53 12.87
N ILE A 315 10.24 4.25 12.37
CA ILE A 315 10.04 5.24 11.31
C ILE A 315 10.36 4.62 9.95
N VAL A 316 9.56 4.99 8.95
CA VAL A 316 9.80 4.59 7.54
C VAL A 316 10.94 5.47 6.98
N PRO A 317 12.04 4.88 6.49
CA PRO A 317 13.13 5.64 5.86
C PRO A 317 12.66 6.37 4.59
N GLY A 318 13.31 7.48 4.24
CA GLY A 318 13.09 8.15 2.94
C GLY A 318 11.86 9.05 2.87
N ILE A 319 11.27 9.42 4.01
CA ILE A 319 10.32 10.53 4.07
C ILE A 319 11.13 11.83 3.99
N ASP A 320 11.64 12.12 2.80
CA ASP A 320 12.47 13.29 2.56
C ASP A 320 11.72 14.60 2.79
N ASN A 321 12.49 15.68 2.95
CA ASN A 321 12.09 17.08 3.15
C ASN A 321 11.34 17.66 1.94
N ALA A 322 10.32 16.96 1.41
CA ALA A 322 9.37 17.51 0.47
C ALA A 322 8.90 18.88 1.00
N VAL A 323 8.81 19.84 0.09
CA VAL A 323 8.58 21.27 0.36
C VAL A 323 7.55 21.44 1.47
N ARG A 324 7.99 21.99 2.62
CA ARG A 324 7.21 22.12 3.88
C ARG A 324 6.10 23.18 3.82
N SER A 325 5.47 23.37 2.66
CA SER A 325 4.42 24.38 2.49
C SER A 325 3.12 24.03 3.23
N GLN A 326 2.91 22.76 3.57
CA GLN A 326 1.70 22.29 4.27
C GLN A 326 2.04 21.63 5.61
N ARG A 327 1.15 21.80 6.60
CA ARG A 327 1.26 21.15 7.91
C ARG A 327 1.07 19.65 7.77
N ARG A 328 2.01 18.86 8.27
CA ARG A 328 2.03 17.40 8.15
C ARG A 328 1.61 16.73 9.45
N TRP A 329 0.66 15.81 9.38
CA TRP A 329 0.14 15.08 10.53
C TRP A 329 0.40 13.59 10.38
N ALA A 330 0.90 12.94 11.43
CA ALA A 330 0.90 11.49 11.52
C ALA A 330 -0.29 11.00 12.36
N ILE A 331 -0.86 9.86 12.00
CA ILE A 331 -1.97 9.22 12.72
C ILE A 331 -1.51 7.83 13.14
N VAL A 332 -1.66 7.52 14.43
CA VAL A 332 -1.39 6.18 14.97
C VAL A 332 -2.56 5.76 15.85
N ILE A 333 -3.17 4.62 15.54
CA ILE A 333 -4.23 4.03 16.36
C ILE A 333 -3.81 2.61 16.74
N SER A 334 -3.84 2.31 18.04
CA SER A 334 -3.73 0.95 18.57
C SER A 334 -5.09 0.50 19.07
N ALA A 335 -5.45 -0.75 18.81
CA ALA A 335 -6.69 -1.38 19.22
C ALA A 335 -6.38 -2.73 19.89
N ASP A 336 -7.24 -3.17 20.80
CA ASP A 336 -7.12 -4.46 21.49
C ASP A 336 -7.66 -5.66 20.68
N ARG A 337 -8.24 -5.42 19.51
CA ARG A 337 -8.79 -6.41 18.56
C ARG A 337 -8.40 -6.06 17.13
N ASP A 338 -8.98 -6.75 16.13
CA ASP A 338 -8.74 -6.68 14.68
C ASP A 338 -9.00 -5.30 14.03
N GLY A 339 -8.36 -4.25 14.55
CA GLY A 339 -8.42 -2.88 14.07
C GLY A 339 -9.83 -2.27 14.06
N PHE A 340 -9.87 -0.98 13.72
CA PHE A 340 -11.09 -0.23 13.45
C PHE A 340 -10.81 0.59 12.17
N PRO A 341 -11.07 0.02 10.97
CA PRO A 341 -10.60 0.57 9.70
C PRO A 341 -11.24 1.92 9.32
N ASN A 342 -12.40 2.28 9.88
CA ASN A 342 -13.11 3.53 9.62
C ASN A 342 -12.61 4.71 10.46
N LEU A 343 -11.91 4.46 11.58
CA LEU A 343 -11.39 5.53 12.43
C LEU A 343 -10.30 6.35 11.74
N VAL A 344 -9.31 5.71 11.12
CA VAL A 344 -8.20 6.40 10.45
C VAL A 344 -8.68 7.30 9.30
N PRO A 345 -9.54 6.83 8.36
CA PRO A 345 -10.16 7.68 7.35
C PRO A 345 -10.96 8.86 7.95
N ALA A 346 -11.71 8.63 9.03
CA ALA A 346 -12.48 9.69 9.69
C ALA A 346 -11.57 10.80 10.23
N ILE A 347 -10.48 10.44 10.90
CA ILE A 347 -9.47 11.40 11.41
C ILE A 347 -8.78 12.10 10.25
N SER A 348 -8.36 11.36 9.21
CA SER A 348 -7.66 11.92 8.06
C SER A 348 -8.52 12.92 7.29
N ALA A 349 -9.82 12.64 7.11
CA ALA A 349 -10.76 13.57 6.51
C ALA A 349 -10.88 14.88 7.31
N GLN A 350 -10.94 14.79 8.65
CA GLN A 350 -11.04 15.96 9.51
C GLN A 350 -9.74 16.78 9.60
N ILE A 351 -8.57 16.14 9.50
CA ILE A 351 -7.29 16.85 9.39
C ILE A 351 -7.18 17.53 8.02
N SER A 352 -7.64 16.86 6.97
CA SER A 352 -7.60 17.39 5.60
C SER A 352 -8.51 18.62 5.44
N SER A 353 -9.67 18.64 6.11
CA SER A 353 -10.57 19.79 6.09
C SER A 353 -9.95 21.05 6.75
N SER A 354 -8.95 20.89 7.62
CA SER A 354 -8.19 22.01 8.18
C SER A 354 -7.01 22.46 7.31
N GLY A 355 -6.88 21.96 6.08
CA GLY A 355 -5.79 22.27 5.15
C GLY A 355 -4.44 21.60 5.47
N ALA A 356 -4.43 20.65 6.40
CA ALA A 356 -3.25 19.85 6.72
C ALA A 356 -3.22 18.54 5.90
N THR A 357 -2.05 17.94 5.76
CA THR A 357 -1.89 16.65 5.06
C THR A 357 -1.52 15.55 6.03
N THR A 358 -2.11 14.37 5.86
CA THR A 358 -1.75 13.19 6.63
C THR A 358 -0.62 12.43 5.97
N VAL A 359 0.37 11.99 6.75
CA VAL A 359 1.56 11.28 6.29
C VAL A 359 1.79 9.99 7.06
N ALA A 360 2.17 8.93 6.35
CA ALA A 360 2.48 7.64 6.93
C ALA A 360 3.94 7.62 7.42
N VAL A 361 4.19 8.16 8.61
CA VAL A 361 5.53 8.28 9.20
C VAL A 361 6.00 6.97 9.84
N PHE A 362 5.07 6.23 10.43
CA PHE A 362 5.37 5.07 11.23
C PHE A 362 5.22 3.77 10.44
N ARG A 363 6.07 2.79 10.76
CA ARG A 363 5.92 1.41 10.31
C ARG A 363 4.67 0.79 10.96
N PRO A 364 3.97 -0.14 10.29
CA PRO A 364 2.79 -0.79 10.86
C PRO A 364 3.03 -1.46 12.22
N SER A 365 4.24 -1.97 12.45
CA SER A 365 4.66 -2.62 13.71
C SER A 365 4.61 -1.71 14.94
N ILE A 366 4.44 -0.39 14.78
CA ILE A 366 4.33 0.50 15.94
C ILE A 366 3.10 0.18 16.80
N THR A 367 1.98 -0.23 16.19
CA THR A 367 0.67 -0.32 16.87
C THR A 367 0.54 -1.48 17.87
N SER A 368 1.42 -2.48 17.75
CA SER A 368 1.38 -3.74 18.53
C SER A 368 2.58 -3.90 19.48
N THR A 369 3.41 -2.87 19.64
CA THR A 369 4.67 -2.98 20.41
C THR A 369 4.81 -1.87 21.45
N ASP A 370 5.89 -1.95 22.24
CA ASP A 370 6.30 -0.91 23.19
C ASP A 370 6.44 0.47 22.53
N GLY A 371 6.68 0.52 21.22
CA GLY A 371 6.72 1.76 20.45
C GLY A 371 5.43 2.56 20.56
N PHE A 372 4.26 1.91 20.53
CA PHE A 372 3.00 2.62 20.77
C PHE A 372 2.93 3.19 22.18
N GLN A 373 3.35 2.45 23.21
CA GLN A 373 3.30 2.93 24.59
C GLN A 373 4.23 4.12 24.82
N GLN A 374 5.45 4.09 24.26
CA GLN A 374 6.38 5.21 24.31
C GLN A 374 5.80 6.46 23.61
N LEU A 375 5.22 6.29 22.42
CA LEU A 375 4.57 7.38 21.70
C LEU A 375 3.35 7.92 22.45
N PHE A 376 2.52 7.04 23.00
CA PHE A 376 1.31 7.39 23.73
C PHE A 376 1.59 8.02 25.10
N ALA A 377 2.73 7.70 25.73
CA ALA A 377 3.18 8.39 26.94
C ALA A 377 3.39 9.89 26.67
N GLY A 378 3.78 10.25 25.44
CA GLY A 378 3.99 11.63 25.02
C GLY A 378 5.31 12.20 25.52
N ASP A 379 6.37 11.38 25.53
CA ASP A 379 7.71 11.81 25.93
C ASP A 379 8.18 13.04 25.11
N PRO A 380 8.48 14.19 25.76
CA PRO A 380 8.92 15.39 25.08
C PRO A 380 10.19 15.20 24.24
N ALA A 381 11.13 14.35 24.68
CA ALA A 381 12.39 14.13 23.96
C ALA A 381 12.14 13.41 22.62
N LEU A 382 11.40 12.30 22.69
CA LEU A 382 10.93 11.59 21.49
C LEU A 382 10.09 12.50 20.58
N ASN A 383 9.13 13.24 21.13
CA ASN A 383 8.28 14.14 20.35
C ASN A 383 9.11 15.19 19.58
N LYS A 384 10.10 15.82 20.23
CA LYS A 384 11.01 16.75 19.57
C LYS A 384 11.79 16.09 18.44
N ARG A 385 12.26 14.86 18.64
CA ARG A 385 12.95 14.09 17.58
C ARG A 385 12.03 13.82 16.40
N LEU A 386 10.75 13.50 16.65
CA LEU A 386 9.75 13.26 15.61
C LEU A 386 9.36 14.51 14.81
N GLY A 387 9.68 15.71 15.31
CA GLY A 387 9.48 16.99 14.62
C GLY A 387 10.25 17.14 13.30
N GLN A 388 11.18 16.23 13.02
CA GLN A 388 11.86 16.14 11.72
C GLN A 388 10.97 15.53 10.62
N TYR A 389 9.95 14.73 10.99
CA TYR A 389 9.14 13.94 10.05
C TYR A 389 7.71 14.47 9.88
N CYS A 390 7.16 15.14 10.90
CA CYS A 390 5.82 15.71 10.88
C CYS A 390 5.73 16.95 11.80
N ASP A 391 4.60 17.66 11.78
CA ASP A 391 4.34 18.82 12.64
C ASP A 391 3.44 18.48 13.84
N ARG A 392 2.50 17.53 13.65
CA ARG A 392 1.60 17.03 14.69
C ARG A 392 1.40 15.52 14.60
N ILE A 393 1.07 14.91 15.73
CA ILE A 393 0.73 13.49 15.82
C ILE A 393 -0.62 13.35 16.51
N PHE A 394 -1.55 12.65 15.86
CA PHE A 394 -2.72 12.08 16.52
C PHE A 394 -2.39 10.66 16.95
N VAL A 395 -2.47 10.37 18.25
CA VAL A 395 -2.29 9.02 18.79
C VAL A 395 -3.53 8.60 19.57
N GLY A 396 -4.07 7.43 19.25
CA GLY A 396 -5.31 6.90 19.82
C GLY A 396 -5.16 5.46 20.32
N LYS A 397 -5.66 5.18 21.52
CA LYS A 397 -5.79 3.82 22.06
C LYS A 397 -7.27 3.47 22.14
N VAL A 398 -7.69 2.44 21.41
CA VAL A 398 -9.06 1.93 21.42
C VAL A 398 -9.13 0.67 22.27
N THR A 399 -10.08 0.65 23.20
CA THR A 399 -10.43 -0.54 23.98
C THR A 399 -11.86 -0.94 23.69
N SER A 400 -12.13 -2.24 23.66
CA SER A 400 -13.43 -2.79 23.31
C SER A 400 -13.99 -3.70 24.42
N ALA A 401 -15.30 -3.60 24.67
CA ALA A 401 -16.00 -4.43 25.64
C ALA A 401 -17.28 -4.98 25.00
N LEU A 402 -17.35 -6.32 24.88
CA LEU A 402 -18.51 -7.01 24.31
C LEU A 402 -19.42 -7.51 25.44
N THR A 403 -20.70 -7.17 25.37
CA THR A 403 -21.74 -7.66 26.29
C THR A 403 -22.83 -8.35 25.49
N LYS A 404 -23.42 -9.41 26.06
CA LYS A 404 -24.51 -10.17 25.44
C LYS A 404 -25.76 -10.00 26.28
N ASN A 405 -26.84 -9.50 25.69
CA ASN A 405 -28.14 -9.51 26.32
C ASN A 405 -28.76 -10.91 26.14
N ALA A 406 -28.92 -11.64 27.25
CA ALA A 406 -29.43 -13.00 27.23
C ALA A 406 -30.90 -13.10 26.79
N GLU A 407 -31.70 -12.06 27.04
CA GLU A 407 -33.13 -12.03 26.76
C GLU A 407 -33.42 -11.87 25.27
N TYR A 408 -32.67 -11.00 24.59
CA TYR A 408 -32.89 -10.68 23.17
C TYR A 408 -31.88 -11.33 22.22
N GLY A 409 -30.85 -11.99 22.76
CA GLY A 409 -29.75 -12.53 21.95
C GLY A 409 -28.89 -11.45 21.27
N ILE A 410 -29.10 -10.17 21.58
CA ILE A 410 -28.39 -9.04 20.99
C ILE A 410 -27.00 -8.91 21.64
N LEU A 411 -26.00 -8.74 20.79
CA LEU A 411 -24.64 -8.40 21.18
C LEU A 411 -24.47 -6.88 21.17
N THR A 412 -23.87 -6.32 22.20
CA THR A 412 -23.52 -4.90 22.27
C THR A 412 -22.02 -4.75 22.47
N LEU A 413 -21.35 -4.15 21.50
CA LEU A 413 -19.95 -3.78 21.60
C LEU A 413 -19.84 -2.31 22.02
N SER A 414 -19.10 -2.05 23.09
CA SER A 414 -18.74 -0.71 23.51
C SER A 414 -17.28 -0.45 23.18
N LEU A 415 -17.03 0.65 22.47
CA LEU A 415 -15.69 1.12 22.12
C LEU A 415 -15.38 2.38 22.92
N SER A 416 -14.17 2.44 23.47
CA SER A 416 -13.64 3.64 24.11
C SER A 416 -12.31 4.01 23.48
N LEU A 417 -12.20 5.24 22.98
CA LEU A 417 -10.98 5.80 22.42
C LEU A 417 -10.41 6.85 23.37
N GLN A 418 -9.21 6.58 23.86
CA GLN A 418 -8.37 7.57 24.53
C GLN A 418 -7.42 8.17 23.49
N ALA A 419 -7.55 9.48 23.22
CA ALA A 419 -6.79 10.17 22.20
C ALA A 419 -5.93 11.28 22.77
N LYS A 420 -4.74 11.46 22.17
CA LYS A 420 -3.84 12.60 22.40
C LYS A 420 -3.48 13.23 21.06
N LEU A 421 -3.50 14.56 21.04
CA LEU A 421 -2.97 15.38 19.97
C LEU A 421 -1.66 16.02 20.44
N MET A 422 -0.57 15.74 19.74
CA MET A 422 0.78 16.17 20.15
C MET A 422 1.37 17.13 19.12
N SER A 423 1.96 18.22 19.61
CA SER A 423 2.81 19.11 18.83
C SER A 423 4.25 18.65 18.94
N VAL A 424 4.78 18.04 17.88
CA VAL A 424 6.14 17.48 17.90
C VAL A 424 7.21 18.57 17.93
N ARG A 425 6.94 19.74 17.35
CA ARG A 425 7.88 20.87 17.41
C ARG A 425 8.04 21.42 18.83
N LEU A 426 6.95 21.49 19.57
CA LEU A 426 6.96 21.98 20.95
C LEU A 426 7.31 20.87 21.95
N GLY A 427 7.14 19.60 21.55
CA GLY A 427 7.29 18.45 22.44
C GLY A 427 6.15 18.37 23.46
N THR A 428 4.96 18.90 23.14
CA THR A 428 3.83 19.03 24.06
C THR A 428 2.61 18.24 23.60
N VAL A 429 1.75 17.88 24.56
CA VAL A 429 0.40 17.35 24.30
C VAL A 429 -0.56 18.54 24.27
N ASP A 430 -1.01 18.91 23.07
CA ASP A 430 -1.91 20.06 22.86
C ASP A 430 -3.32 19.76 23.38
N ALA A 431 -3.78 18.52 23.22
CA ALA A 431 -5.07 18.07 23.72
C ALA A 431 -5.06 16.59 24.09
N GLN A 432 -5.83 16.24 25.12
CA GLN A 432 -6.12 14.86 25.49
C GLN A 432 -7.62 14.73 25.76
N PHE A 433 -8.24 13.69 25.20
CA PHE A 433 -9.66 13.44 25.42
C PHE A 433 -9.99 11.96 25.34
N MET A 434 -11.17 11.61 25.84
CA MET A 434 -11.72 10.27 25.79
C MET A 434 -13.14 10.34 25.25
N ILE A 435 -13.46 9.49 24.30
CA ILE A 435 -14.82 9.33 23.77
C ILE A 435 -15.17 7.85 23.79
N SER A 436 -16.44 7.55 24.05
CA SER A 436 -16.95 6.18 24.04
C SER A 436 -18.29 6.14 23.34
N GLU A 437 -18.53 5.06 22.61
CA GLU A 437 -19.75 4.77 21.87
C GLU A 437 -20.03 3.27 21.87
N SER A 438 -21.30 2.90 21.73
CA SER A 438 -21.73 1.50 21.70
C SER A 438 -22.57 1.22 20.46
N GLY A 439 -22.38 0.03 19.90
CA GLY A 439 -23.15 -0.51 18.78
C GLY A 439 -23.78 -1.84 19.18
N ALA A 440 -25.03 -2.05 18.77
CA ALA A 440 -25.74 -3.30 18.95
C ALA A 440 -25.84 -4.04 17.61
N GLY A 441 -25.87 -5.37 17.66
CA GLY A 441 -26.03 -6.23 16.49
C GLY A 441 -26.40 -7.65 16.87
N LEU A 442 -26.89 -8.42 15.89
CA LEU A 442 -27.14 -9.85 16.06
C LEU A 442 -25.84 -10.66 15.99
N THR A 443 -24.80 -10.10 15.36
CA THR A 443 -23.45 -10.67 15.34
C THR A 443 -22.42 -9.71 15.94
N THR A 444 -21.22 -10.23 16.26
CA THR A 444 -20.12 -9.42 16.79
C THR A 444 -19.65 -8.39 15.75
N GLU A 445 -19.62 -8.78 14.48
CA GLU A 445 -19.20 -7.94 13.34
C GLU A 445 -20.17 -6.77 13.11
N GLU A 446 -21.48 -7.04 13.20
CA GLU A 446 -22.52 -6.01 13.11
C GLU A 446 -22.43 -5.03 14.29
N ALA A 447 -22.33 -5.55 15.51
CA ALA A 447 -22.16 -4.71 16.70
C ALA A 447 -20.87 -3.87 16.63
N ALA A 448 -19.78 -4.44 16.10
CA ALA A 448 -18.52 -3.74 15.89
C ALA A 448 -18.62 -2.62 14.87
N THR A 449 -19.20 -2.90 13.70
CA THR A 449 -19.42 -1.92 12.64
C THR A 449 -20.25 -0.74 13.15
N ASN A 450 -21.37 -1.04 13.82
CA ASN A 450 -22.26 -0.01 14.38
C ASN A 450 -21.58 0.83 15.47
N ALA A 451 -20.77 0.21 16.33
CA ALA A 451 -20.04 0.92 17.38
C ALA A 451 -18.96 1.83 16.79
N GLU A 452 -18.25 1.32 15.78
CA GLU A 452 -17.18 2.04 15.10
C GLU A 452 -17.70 3.26 14.34
N GLU A 453 -18.79 3.13 13.58
CA GLU A 453 -19.38 4.25 12.84
C GLU A 453 -19.80 5.40 13.76
N ARG A 454 -20.44 5.06 14.90
CA ARG A 454 -20.82 6.04 15.92
C ARG A 454 -19.60 6.71 16.54
N LEU A 455 -18.59 5.93 16.88
CA LEU A 455 -17.33 6.44 17.43
C LEU A 455 -16.63 7.38 16.43
N ALA A 456 -16.60 7.01 15.14
CA ALA A 456 -16.01 7.80 14.07
C ALA A 456 -16.73 9.14 13.88
N LEU A 457 -18.06 9.18 13.96
CA LEU A 457 -18.85 10.41 13.89
C LEU A 457 -18.50 11.35 15.05
N LYS A 458 -18.57 10.83 16.29
CA LYS A 458 -18.25 11.61 17.49
C LYS A 458 -16.79 12.09 17.52
N LEU A 459 -15.88 11.30 16.96
CA LEU A 459 -14.48 11.67 16.82
C LEU A 459 -14.29 12.85 15.87
N LYS A 460 -15.01 12.89 14.74
CA LYS A 460 -14.97 14.03 13.80
C LYS A 460 -15.40 15.33 14.49
N ASP A 461 -16.52 15.32 15.20
CA ASP A 461 -17.04 16.50 15.92
C ASP A 461 -16.04 16.98 16.98
N ARG A 462 -15.46 16.03 17.72
CA ARG A 462 -14.46 16.35 18.75
C ARG A 462 -13.18 16.93 18.15
N LEU A 463 -12.72 16.37 17.04
CA LEU A 463 -11.53 16.84 16.33
C LEU A 463 -11.74 18.23 15.71
N ALA A 464 -12.91 18.52 15.15
CA ALA A 464 -13.23 19.86 14.65
C ALA A 464 -13.01 20.92 15.75
N THR A 465 -13.55 20.67 16.94
CA THR A 465 -13.41 21.58 18.10
C THR A 465 -11.95 21.73 18.57
N VAL A 466 -11.16 20.67 18.49
CA VAL A 466 -9.77 20.66 18.99
C VAL A 466 -8.78 21.24 17.99
N ILE A 467 -9.01 21.05 16.68
CA ILE A 467 -8.11 21.53 15.63
C ILE A 467 -8.25 23.04 15.37
N GLU A 468 -9.44 23.59 15.61
CA GLU A 468 -9.73 25.03 15.48
C GLU A 468 -9.12 25.88 16.61
N ARG A 469 -8.68 25.26 17.71
CA ARG A 469 -7.97 25.91 18.81
C ARG A 469 -6.46 25.86 18.57
#